data_AF-A0A950WH50-F1
#
_entry.id   AF-A0A950WH50-F1
#
_cell.length_a   1.000
_cell.length_b   1.000
_cell.length_c   1.000
_cell.angle_alpha   90.00
_cell.angle_beta   90.00
_cell.angle_gamma   90.00
#
_symmetry.space_group_name_H-M   'P 1'
#
loop_
_entity.id
_entity.type
_entity.pdbx_description
1 polymer ?
#
loop_
_entity_poly.entity_id
_entity_poly.type
_entity_poly.pdbx_seq_one_letter_code
_entity_poly.pdbx_strand_id
1 'polypeptide(L)'
;GLKWSGLGGSLTSTGQDRLRDKMRELTGGHVSRPIIAVGWNSEHWDGRNLALRLVAMGYTNVYWYRGGREAWEVAELPETTLSVAAW
;
A
#
# COMPACT_ATOMS: atom_id res chain seq x y z
N GLY A 1 -11.55 -4.46 -2.45
CA GLY A 1 -12.24 -4.34 -1.13
C GLY A 1 -11.34 -3.87 0.03
N LEU A 2 -10.62 -2.75 -0.09
CA LEU A 2 -9.54 -2.34 0.84
C LEU A 2 -9.79 -1.02 1.60
N LYS A 3 -11.05 -0.58 1.71
CA LYS A 3 -11.41 0.63 2.47
C LYS A 3 -10.77 0.54 3.87
N TRP A 4 -10.16 1.65 4.32
CA TRP A 4 -9.47 1.82 5.61
C TRP A 4 -8.02 1.33 5.73
N SER A 5 -7.44 0.74 4.68
CA SER A 5 -6.06 0.23 4.71
C SER A 5 -4.99 1.33 4.88
N GLY A 6 -5.33 2.59 4.64
CA GLY A 6 -4.45 3.76 4.83
C GLY A 6 -4.71 4.57 6.10
N LEU A 7 -5.66 4.16 6.97
CA LEU A 7 -5.92 4.90 8.21
C LEU A 7 -4.80 4.70 9.23
N GLY A 8 -4.45 5.76 9.96
CA GLY A 8 -3.62 5.69 11.16
C GLY A 8 -4.40 5.11 12.36
N GLY A 9 -3.69 4.77 13.43
CA GLY A 9 -4.30 4.26 14.67
C GLY A 9 -4.22 2.74 14.80
N SER A 10 -5.32 2.08 15.19
CA SER A 10 -5.28 0.66 15.57
C SER A 10 -4.91 -0.29 14.42
N LEU A 11 -4.06 -1.26 14.75
CA LEU A 11 -3.61 -2.36 13.90
C LEU A 11 -4.46 -3.63 14.09
N THR A 12 -5.54 -3.59 14.88
CA THR A 12 -6.37 -4.76 15.20
C THR A 12 -7.80 -4.68 14.66
N SER A 13 -8.07 -3.76 13.72
CA SER A 13 -9.41 -3.57 13.15
C SER A 13 -9.71 -4.56 12.01
N THR A 14 -10.99 -4.74 11.69
CA THR A 14 -11.45 -5.52 10.51
C THR A 14 -10.82 -5.06 9.19
N GLY A 15 -10.39 -3.79 9.10
CA GLY A 15 -9.62 -3.29 7.96
C GLY A 15 -8.24 -3.94 7.82
N GLN A 16 -7.57 -4.21 8.96
CA GLN A 16 -6.28 -4.92 8.97
C GLN A 16 -6.43 -6.37 8.52
N ASP A 17 -7.49 -7.07 8.92
CA ASP A 17 -7.70 -8.47 8.54
C ASP A 17 -7.96 -8.61 7.03
N ARG A 18 -8.82 -7.76 6.46
CA ARG A 18 -9.06 -7.73 5.00
C ARG A 18 -7.79 -7.40 4.21
N LEU A 19 -7.00 -6.44 4.71
CA LEU A 19 -5.71 -6.11 4.13
C LEU A 19 -4.77 -7.33 4.20
N ARG A 20 -4.73 -8.04 5.33
CA ARG A 20 -3.89 -9.23 5.51
C ARG A 20 -4.25 -10.32 4.49
N ASP A 21 -5.54 -10.62 4.33
CA ASP A 21 -6.00 -11.64 3.38
C ASP A 21 -5.65 -11.27 1.95
N LYS A 22 -5.90 -10.01 1.57
CA LYS A 22 -5.57 -9.55 0.22
C LYS A 22 -4.07 -9.57 -0.04
N MET A 23 -3.26 -9.17 0.94
CA MET A 23 -1.80 -9.18 0.79
C MET A 23 -1.26 -10.62 0.71
N ARG A 24 -1.85 -11.58 1.43
CA ARG A 24 -1.50 -13.01 1.28
C ARG A 24 -1.81 -13.52 -0.12
N GLU A 25 -2.96 -13.15 -0.69
CA GLU A 25 -3.31 -13.46 -2.08
C GLU A 25 -2.29 -12.88 -3.07
N LEU A 26 -2.04 -11.57 -3.00
CA LEU A 26 -1.14 -10.86 -3.93
C LEU A 26 0.31 -11.32 -3.83
N THR A 27 0.76 -11.69 -2.63
CA THR A 27 2.14 -12.11 -2.39
C THR A 27 2.31 -13.63 -2.40
N GLY A 28 1.23 -14.40 -2.59
CA GLY A 28 1.26 -15.86 -2.41
C GLY A 28 1.75 -16.28 -1.01
N GLY A 29 1.55 -15.42 0.00
CA GLY A 29 2.05 -15.61 1.36
C GLY A 29 3.54 -15.32 1.59
N HIS A 30 4.31 -14.91 0.57
CA HIS A 30 5.73 -14.60 0.72
C HIS A 30 5.97 -13.21 1.29
N VAL A 31 6.31 -13.14 2.58
CA VAL A 31 6.56 -11.87 3.30
C VAL A 31 7.81 -11.12 2.85
N SER A 32 8.69 -11.77 2.08
CA SER A 32 9.90 -11.16 1.51
C SER A 32 9.67 -10.48 0.15
N ARG A 33 8.47 -10.57 -0.43
CA ARG A 33 8.19 -9.87 -1.70
C ARG A 33 8.33 -8.35 -1.51
N PRO A 34 9.09 -7.65 -2.37
CA PRO A 34 9.17 -6.20 -2.31
C PRO A 34 7.80 -5.55 -2.54
N ILE A 35 7.43 -4.61 -1.67
CA ILE A 35 6.18 -3.85 -1.76
C ILE A 35 6.51 -2.38 -1.65
N ILE A 36 6.00 -1.59 -2.60
CA ILE A 36 6.08 -0.13 -2.56
C ILE A 36 4.66 0.40 -2.30
N ALA A 37 4.46 1.00 -1.14
CA ALA A 37 3.23 1.71 -0.83
C ALA A 37 3.29 3.12 -1.45
N VAL A 38 2.23 3.51 -2.15
CA VAL A 38 2.10 4.80 -2.85
C VAL A 38 0.77 5.43 -2.46
N GLY A 39 0.80 6.71 -2.08
CA GLY A 39 -0.38 7.54 -1.81
C GLY A 39 -0.57 8.60 -2.91
N TRP A 40 -1.48 9.55 -2.69
CA TRP A 40 -1.72 10.62 -3.68
C TRP A 40 -0.52 11.56 -3.82
N ASN A 41 -0.04 12.10 -2.70
CA ASN A 41 1.08 13.04 -2.67
C ASN A 41 1.79 13.03 -1.31
N SER A 42 2.74 13.95 -1.10
CA SER A 42 3.51 14.06 0.14
C SER A 42 2.74 14.53 1.37
N GLU A 43 1.58 15.14 1.19
CA GLU A 43 0.70 15.62 2.28
C GLU A 43 -0.27 14.53 2.74
N HIS A 44 -0.48 13.51 1.91
CA HIS A 44 -1.29 12.34 2.21
C HIS A 44 -0.45 11.23 2.88
N TRP A 45 -0.91 10.80 4.06
CA TRP A 45 -0.19 9.85 4.90
C TRP A 45 -0.66 8.40 4.75
N ASP A 46 -1.59 8.13 3.84
CA ASP A 46 -2.17 6.81 3.58
C ASP A 46 -1.12 5.81 3.10
N GLY A 47 -0.21 6.21 2.19
CA GLY A 47 0.91 5.37 1.75
C GLY A 47 1.85 4.99 2.91
N ARG A 48 2.17 5.95 3.79
CA ARG A 48 2.97 5.69 5.00
C ARG A 48 2.26 4.74 5.96
N ASN A 49 0.99 4.99 6.24
CA ASN A 49 0.21 4.17 7.17
C ASN A 49 0.04 2.74 6.65
N LEU A 50 -0.15 2.57 5.34
CA LEU A 50 -0.14 1.27 4.70
C LEU A 50 1.21 0.57 4.89
N ALA A 51 2.33 1.26 4.65
CA ALA A 51 3.66 0.70 4.87
C ALA A 51 3.86 0.20 6.31
N LEU A 52 3.46 1.00 7.32
CA LEU A 52 3.53 0.60 8.73
C LEU A 52 2.66 -0.62 9.03
N ARG A 53 1.44 -0.68 8.47
CA ARG A 53 0.55 -1.83 8.62
C ARG A 53 1.15 -3.10 8.01
N LEU A 54 1.81 -3.00 6.86
CA LEU A 54 2.50 -4.12 6.21
C LEU A 54 3.69 -4.62 7.03
N VAL A 55 4.52 -3.71 7.54
CA VAL A 55 5.63 -4.07 8.44
C VAL A 55 5.09 -4.78 9.69
N ALA A 56 4.00 -4.28 10.29
CA ALA A 56 3.35 -4.93 11.42
C ALA A 56 2.77 -6.33 11.10
N MET A 57 2.51 -6.64 9.82
CA MET A 57 2.13 -7.98 9.36
C MET A 57 3.32 -8.91 9.10
N GLY A 58 4.56 -8.43 9.23
CA GLY A 58 5.78 -9.20 9.02
C GLY A 58 6.38 -9.11 7.62
N TYR A 59 5.86 -8.25 6.73
CA TYR A 59 6.53 -7.98 5.45
C TYR A 59 7.88 -7.30 5.69
N THR A 60 8.94 -7.82 5.06
CA THR A 60 10.32 -7.41 5.37
C THR A 60 10.89 -6.40 4.37
N ASN A 61 10.35 -6.35 3.16
CA ASN A 61 10.82 -5.47 2.08
C ASN A 61 9.73 -4.45 1.71
N VAL A 62 9.46 -3.51 2.62
CA VAL A 62 8.41 -2.50 2.46
C VAL A 62 9.01 -1.11 2.29
N TYR A 63 8.63 -0.43 1.22
CA TYR A 63 9.05 0.93 0.88
C TYR A 63 7.84 1.86 0.80
N TRP A 64 8.06 3.16 0.99
CA TRP A 64 7.04 4.18 0.79
C TRP A 64 7.55 5.23 -0.21
N TYR A 65 6.84 5.39 -1.33
CA TYR A 65 7.11 6.43 -2.31
C TYR A 65 6.49 7.75 -1.84
N ARG A 66 7.27 8.55 -1.10
CA ARG A 66 6.78 9.71 -0.36
C ARG A 66 6.08 10.77 -1.21
N GLY A 67 6.57 11.02 -2.41
CA GLY A 67 5.99 12.04 -3.30
C GLY A 67 4.61 11.66 -3.87
N GLY A 68 4.20 10.40 -3.71
CA GLY A 68 2.94 9.90 -4.23
C GLY A 68 2.85 9.98 -5.75
N ARG A 69 1.63 9.85 -6.26
CA ARG A 69 1.33 9.95 -7.69
C ARG A 69 1.70 11.32 -8.27
N GLU A 70 1.45 12.41 -7.55
CA GLU A 70 1.75 13.77 -8.07
C GLU A 70 3.25 13.94 -8.37
N ALA A 71 4.14 13.44 -7.50
CA ALA A 71 5.57 13.50 -7.79
C ALA A 71 6.01 12.57 -8.94
N TRP A 72 5.29 11.46 -9.15
CA TRP A 72 5.53 10.55 -10.28
C TRP A 72 5.18 11.24 -11.60
N GLU A 73 4.03 11.92 -11.63
CA GLU A 73 3.54 12.72 -12.76
C GLU A 73 4.49 13.88 -13.09
N VAL A 74 4.87 14.67 -12.09
CA VAL A 74 5.81 15.81 -12.27
C VAL A 74 7.19 15.35 -12.75
N ALA A 75 7.60 14.14 -12.41
CA ALA A 75 8.85 13.55 -12.88
C ALA A 75 8.75 12.94 -14.30
N GLU A 76 7.60 13.05 -14.96
CA GLU A 76 7.32 12.51 -16.29
C GLU A 76 7.59 11.00 -16.40
N LEU A 77 7.35 10.27 -15.31
CA LEU A 77 7.56 8.83 -15.26
C LEU A 77 6.41 8.08 -15.97
N PRO A 78 6.66 6.85 -16.49
CA PRO A 78 5.66 6.13 -17.25
C PRO A 78 4.38 5.84 -16.46
N GLU A 79 3.23 6.04 -17.10
CA GLU A 79 1.90 5.69 -16.60
C GLU A 79 1.15 4.83 -17.60
N THR A 80 0.17 4.07 -17.11
CA THR A 80 -0.79 3.36 -17.94
C THR A 80 -2.18 3.61 -17.42
N THR A 81 -3.17 3.57 -18.31
CA THR A 81 -4.56 3.61 -17.91
C THR A 81 -4.85 2.47 -16.92
N LEU A 82 -5.50 2.80 -15.81
CA LEU A 82 -5.92 1.81 -14.83
C LEU A 82 -6.89 0.82 -15.50
N SER A 83 -6.44 -0.41 -15.71
CA SER A 83 -7.34 -1.53 -15.93
C SER A 83 -7.86 -1.95 -14.57
N VAL A 84 -9.15 -1.70 -14.30
CA VAL A 84 -9.82 -2.22 -13.11
C VAL A 84 -9.96 -3.73 -13.28
N ALA A 85 -8.88 -4.47 -13.01
CA ALA A 85 -9.01 -5.88 -12.72
C ALA A 85 -9.77 -6.03 -11.39
N ALA A 86 -10.65 -7.03 -11.32
CA ALA A 86 -11.48 -7.27 -10.15
C ALA A 86 -10.60 -7.74 -8.98
N TRP A 87 -10.19 -6.83 -8.09
CA TRP A 87 -9.36 -7.13 -6.92
C TRP A 87 -10.07 -6.87 -5.57
#